data_AF-A0A7X5DI55-F1
#
_entry.id   AF-A0A7X5DI55-F1
#
_cell.length_a   1.000
_cell.length_b   1.000
_cell.length_c   1.000
_cell.angle_alpha   90.00
_cell.angle_beta   90.00
_cell.angle_gamma   90.00
#
_symmetry.space_group_name_H-M   'P 1'
#
loop_
_entity.id
_entity.type
_entity.pdbx_description
1 polymer ?
#
loop_
_entity_poly.entity_id
_entity_poly.type
_entity_poly.pdbx_seq_one_letter_code
_entity_poly.pdbx_strand_id
1 'polypeptide(L)'
;MERERFGSRLGFILISAGCAIGLGNVWRFPYITGEYGGAAFLVLYLAFLLVLGLPILVMEFAVGRGSQRSIARAFNELEPAGTHWHKYKWIGGAGCYLLMMFYTTV
;
A
#
# COMPACT_ATOMS: atom_id res chain seq x y z
N MET A 1 -16.45 17.03 -13.40
CA MET A 1 -16.47 16.72 -11.95
C MET A 1 -15.12 17.08 -11.38
N GLU A 2 -15.09 18.07 -10.49
CA GLU A 2 -13.87 18.47 -9.78
C GLU A 2 -13.53 17.41 -8.72
N ARG A 3 -12.24 17.10 -8.53
CA ARG A 3 -11.81 16.08 -7.57
C ARG A 3 -11.67 16.72 -6.18
N GLU A 4 -12.44 16.21 -5.23
CA GLU A 4 -12.32 16.52 -3.80
C GLU A 4 -10.86 16.36 -3.34
N ARG A 5 -10.34 17.37 -2.63
CA ARG A 5 -9.01 17.36 -2.02
C ARG A 5 -9.13 17.34 -0.50
N PHE A 6 -8.18 16.73 0.17
CA PHE A 6 -8.14 16.74 1.64
C PHE A 6 -8.03 18.17 2.17
N GLY A 7 -8.91 18.53 3.10
CA GLY A 7 -8.94 19.86 3.71
C GLY A 7 -7.76 20.17 4.64
N SER A 8 -7.01 19.15 5.10
CA SER A 8 -5.81 19.33 5.94
C SER A 8 -4.76 18.26 5.67
N ARG A 9 -3.48 18.68 5.70
CA ARG A 9 -2.32 17.77 5.59
C ARG A 9 -2.27 16.78 6.73
N LEU A 10 -2.62 17.21 7.94
CA LEU A 10 -2.68 16.32 9.11
C LEU A 10 -3.75 15.26 8.94
N GLY A 11 -4.93 15.63 8.41
CA GLY A 11 -6.00 14.67 8.12
C GLY A 11 -5.55 13.60 7.12
N PHE A 12 -4.83 14.01 6.06
CA PHE A 12 -4.27 13.05 5.09
C PHE A 12 -3.26 12.08 5.73
N ILE A 13 -2.34 12.58 6.57
CA ILE A 13 -1.34 11.74 7.24
C ILE A 13 -2.02 10.76 8.20
N LEU A 14 -2.99 11.21 9.00
CA LEU A 14 -3.69 10.37 9.97
C LEU A 14 -4.52 9.28 9.29
N ILE A 15 -5.23 9.59 8.21
CA ILE A 15 -5.97 8.60 7.42
C ILE A 15 -5.00 7.56 6.83
N SER A 16 -3.89 8.03 6.26
CA SER A 16 -2.88 7.15 5.68
C SER A 16 -2.24 6.22 6.73
N ALA A 17 -1.95 6.75 7.93
CA ALA A 17 -1.45 5.98 9.06
C ALA A 17 -2.47 4.94 9.54
N GLY A 18 -3.75 5.33 9.63
CA GLY A 18 -4.85 4.42 9.98
C GLY A 18 -5.02 3.27 8.97
N CYS A 19 -4.84 3.53 7.68
CA CYS A 19 -4.87 2.49 6.65
C CYS A 19 -3.64 1.57 6.70
N ALA A 20 -2.48 2.06 7.15
CA ALA A 20 -1.24 1.28 7.19
C ALA A 20 -1.12 0.40 8.45
N ILE A 21 -1.74 0.80 9.56
CA ILE A 21 -1.67 0.08 10.84
C ILE A 21 -2.83 -0.93 10.92
N GLY A 22 -2.55 -2.20 10.65
CA GLY A 22 -3.51 -3.29 10.77
C GLY A 22 -3.28 -4.19 11.99
N LEU A 23 -4.17 -5.18 12.19
CA LEU A 23 -4.04 -6.19 13.25
C LEU A 23 -2.66 -6.86 13.26
N GLY A 24 -2.10 -7.16 12.08
CA GLY A 24 -0.78 -7.80 11.96
C GLY A 24 0.35 -7.05 12.67
N ASN A 25 0.31 -5.71 12.73
CA ASN A 25 1.31 -4.92 13.45
C ASN A 25 1.19 -5.07 14.97
N VAL A 26 0.00 -5.36 15.49
CA VAL A 26 -0.26 -5.41 16.94
C VAL A 26 0.17 -6.74 17.55
N TRP A 27 -0.08 -7.87 16.86
CA TRP A 27 0.17 -9.20 17.45
C TRP A 27 1.22 -10.02 16.69
N ARG A 28 1.21 -10.01 15.35
CA ARG A 28 2.11 -10.86 14.56
C ARG A 28 3.53 -10.32 14.52
N PHE A 29 3.69 -9.00 14.42
CA PHE A 29 5.00 -8.35 14.47
C PHE A 29 5.78 -8.64 15.78
N PRO A 30 5.22 -8.42 16.99
CA PRO A 30 5.94 -8.74 18.22
C PRO A 30 6.18 -10.23 18.39
N TYR A 31 5.24 -11.08 17.94
CA TYR A 31 5.41 -12.54 17.99
C TYR A 31 6.62 -13.00 17.16
N ILE A 32 6.69 -12.61 15.88
CA ILE A 32 7.81 -12.95 14.99
C ILE A 32 9.10 -12.33 15.51
N THR A 33 9.06 -11.07 15.97
CA THR A 33 10.26 -10.44 16.53
C THR A 33 10.79 -11.22 17.73
N GLY A 34 9.91 -11.68 18.63
CA GLY A 34 10.29 -12.51 19.78
C GLY A 34 10.88 -13.87 19.37
N GLU A 35 10.31 -14.52 18.36
CA GLU A 35 10.75 -15.84 17.88
C GLU A 35 12.09 -15.78 17.13
N TYR A 36 12.31 -14.77 16.29
CA TYR A 36 13.46 -14.69 15.38
C TYR A 36 14.66 -13.90 15.93
N GLY A 37 14.85 -13.87 17.25
CA GLY A 37 16.04 -13.27 17.86
C GLY A 37 15.91 -11.79 18.23
N GLY A 38 14.67 -11.31 18.44
CA GLY A 38 14.38 -10.03 19.08
C GLY A 38 14.97 -8.83 18.33
N ALA A 39 15.90 -8.14 19.00
CA ALA A 39 16.51 -6.92 18.48
C ALA A 39 17.31 -7.15 17.17
N ALA A 40 17.92 -8.32 16.98
CA ALA A 40 18.66 -8.62 15.75
C ALA A 40 17.72 -8.69 14.53
N PHE A 41 16.56 -9.33 14.70
CA PHE A 41 15.51 -9.34 13.68
C PHE A 41 14.99 -7.95 13.38
N LEU A 42 14.80 -7.11 14.41
CA LEU A 42 14.31 -5.74 14.23
C LEU A 42 15.23 -4.90 13.33
N VAL A 43 16.54 -5.01 13.51
CA VAL A 43 17.52 -4.28 12.67
C VAL A 43 17.42 -4.72 11.21
N LEU A 44 17.37 -6.03 10.95
CA LEU A 44 17.19 -6.57 9.59
C LEU A 44 15.84 -6.16 9.00
N TYR A 45 14.77 -6.24 9.79
CA TYR A 45 13.43 -5.81 9.40
C TYR A 45 13.41 -4.35 8.96
N LEU A 46 14.03 -3.45 9.74
CA LEU A 46 14.13 -2.04 9.39
C LEU A 46 14.97 -1.81 8.13
N ALA A 47 16.07 -2.56 7.95
CA ALA A 47 16.87 -2.48 6.73
C ALA A 47 16.05 -2.87 5.49
N PHE A 48 15.33 -4.00 5.53
CA PHE A 48 14.46 -4.42 4.43
C PHE A 48 13.27 -3.47 4.23
N LEU A 49 12.72 -2.90 5.31
CA LEU A 49 11.65 -1.90 5.22
C LEU A 49 12.12 -0.66 4.45
N LEU A 50 13.35 -0.19 4.68
CA LEU A 50 13.91 0.95 3.98
C LEU A 50 14.31 0.62 2.54
N VAL A 51 14.84 -0.59 2.28
CA VAL A 51 15.32 -0.97 0.94
C VAL A 51 14.18 -1.42 0.02
N LEU A 52 13.14 -2.07 0.54
CA LEU A 52 12.03 -2.61 -0.26
C LEU A 52 10.74 -1.84 -0.02
N GLY A 53 10.38 -1.61 1.24
CA GLY A 53 9.13 -0.94 1.60
C GLY A 53 9.07 0.50 1.11
N LEU A 54 10.12 1.30 1.37
CA LEU A 54 10.15 2.71 1.00
C LEU A 54 10.08 2.93 -0.53
N PRO A 55 10.88 2.24 -1.38
CA PRO A 55 10.75 2.40 -2.83
C PRO A 55 9.38 2.01 -3.37
N ILE A 56 8.78 0.93 -2.87
CA ILE A 56 7.43 0.51 -3.28
C ILE A 56 6.40 1.59 -2.93
N LEU A 57 6.47 2.16 -1.73
CA LEU A 57 5.60 3.25 -1.29
C LEU A 57 5.76 4.50 -2.17
N VAL A 58 7.01 4.87 -2.48
CA VAL A 58 7.31 6.02 -3.35
C VAL A 58 6.79 5.78 -4.77
N MET A 59 6.93 4.57 -5.31
CA MET A 59 6.37 4.21 -6.62
C MET A 59 4.85 4.31 -6.64
N GLU A 60 4.16 3.79 -5.63
CA GLU A 60 2.70 3.87 -5.52
C GLU A 60 2.23 5.33 -5.45
N PHE A 61 2.91 6.16 -4.65
CA PHE A 61 2.61 7.60 -4.60
C PHE A 61 2.90 8.31 -5.91
N ALA A 62 3.97 7.96 -6.63
CA ALA A 62 4.28 8.53 -7.94
C ALA A 62 3.19 8.20 -8.97
N VAL A 63 2.72 6.95 -9.03
CA VAL A 63 1.63 6.50 -9.90
C VAL A 63 0.31 7.20 -9.53
N GLY A 64 -0.01 7.28 -8.24
CA GLY A 64 -1.21 7.98 -7.76
C GLY A 64 -1.18 9.48 -8.07
N ARG A 65 -0.01 10.13 -7.92
CA ARG A 65 0.16 11.55 -8.22
C ARG A 65 0.15 11.85 -9.72
N GLY A 66 0.73 10.96 -10.53
CA GLY A 66 0.80 11.09 -11.99
C GLY A 66 -0.55 10.83 -12.68
N SER A 67 -1.31 9.83 -12.23
CA SER A 67 -2.64 9.57 -12.79
C SER A 67 -3.74 10.46 -12.20
N GLN A 68 -3.68 10.79 -10.90
CA GLN A 68 -4.81 11.39 -10.18
C GLN A 68 -6.12 10.62 -10.41
N ARG A 69 -6.05 9.28 -10.55
CA ARG A 69 -7.20 8.38 -10.73
C ARG A 69 -7.15 7.20 -9.77
N SER A 70 -8.21 6.39 -9.77
CA SER A 70 -8.20 5.10 -9.07
C SER A 70 -7.32 4.08 -9.79
N ILE A 71 -6.91 3.04 -9.09
CA ILE A 71 -6.01 1.99 -9.58
C ILE A 71 -6.46 1.41 -10.93
N ALA A 72 -7.78 1.23 -11.12
CA ALA A 72 -8.34 0.68 -12.36
C ALA A 72 -8.17 1.59 -13.58
N ARG A 73 -8.18 2.91 -13.38
CA ARG A 73 -8.03 3.91 -14.44
C ARG A 73 -6.58 4.38 -14.61
N ALA A 74 -5.81 4.40 -13.51
CA ALA A 74 -4.40 4.77 -13.51
C ALA A 74 -3.59 3.94 -14.50
N PHE A 75 -3.81 2.61 -14.53
CA PHE A 75 -3.14 1.73 -15.48
C PHE A 75 -3.54 1.93 -16.95
N ASN A 76 -4.70 2.55 -17.25
CA ASN A 76 -5.06 2.85 -18.64
C ASN A 76 -4.53 4.21 -19.09
N GLU A 77 -4.37 5.18 -18.16
CA GLU A 77 -3.86 6.52 -18.48
C GLU A 77 -2.33 6.60 -18.48
N LEU A 78 -1.65 5.83 -17.62
CA LEU A 78 -0.18 5.84 -17.49
C LEU A 78 0.54 4.78 -18.33
N GLU A 79 -0.21 4.01 -19.12
CA GLU A 79 0.35 2.98 -19.98
C GLU A 79 1.06 3.60 -21.21
N PRO A 80 2.32 3.20 -21.50
CA PRO A 80 2.96 3.58 -22.75
C PRO A 80 2.18 3.05 -23.96
N ALA A 81 2.16 3.81 -25.06
CA ALA A 81 1.50 3.37 -26.29
C ALA A 81 2.14 2.07 -26.81
N GLY A 82 1.37 0.99 -26.90
CA GLY A 82 1.82 -0.33 -27.37
C GLY A 82 2.04 -1.38 -26.28
N THR A 83 1.86 -1.03 -25.00
CA THR A 83 1.94 -1.97 -23.88
C THR A 83 0.55 -2.54 -23.50
N HIS A 84 0.51 -3.67 -22.77
CA HIS A 84 -0.72 -4.31 -22.26
C HIS A 84 -0.76 -4.44 -20.71
N TRP A 85 -0.10 -3.53 -20.02
CA TRP A 85 -0.02 -3.41 -18.57
C TRP A 85 -1.38 -3.12 -17.91
N HIS A 86 -2.36 -2.62 -18.64
CA HIS A 86 -3.73 -2.49 -18.15
C HIS A 86 -4.36 -3.81 -17.67
N LYS A 87 -3.81 -4.98 -18.01
CA LYS A 87 -4.28 -6.27 -17.50
C LYS A 87 -4.04 -6.43 -15.98
N TYR A 88 -2.98 -5.83 -15.44
CA TYR A 88 -2.65 -5.90 -14.01
C TYR A 88 -3.69 -5.22 -13.12
N LYS A 89 -4.51 -4.30 -13.66
CA LYS A 89 -5.59 -3.65 -12.92
C LYS A 89 -6.63 -4.65 -12.38
N TRP A 90 -6.87 -5.75 -13.11
CA TRP A 90 -7.82 -6.79 -12.72
C TRP A 90 -7.28 -7.63 -11.55
N ILE A 91 -5.98 -7.90 -11.55
CA ILE A 91 -5.31 -8.62 -10.46
C ILE A 91 -5.33 -7.77 -9.18
N GLY A 92 -4.97 -6.49 -9.28
CA GLY A 92 -5.04 -5.56 -8.15
C GLY A 92 -6.46 -5.41 -7.60
N GLY A 93 -7.45 -5.24 -8.49
CA GLY A 93 -8.86 -5.16 -8.10
C GLY A 93 -9.36 -6.44 -7.42
N ALA A 94 -9.09 -7.61 -8.00
CA ALA A 94 -9.47 -8.89 -7.41
C ALA A 94 -8.79 -9.12 -6.04
N GLY A 95 -7.51 -8.76 -5.90
CA GLY A 95 -6.79 -8.83 -4.64
C GLY A 95 -7.43 -7.97 -3.54
N CYS A 96 -7.80 -6.72 -3.85
CA CYS A 96 -8.51 -5.86 -2.90
C CYS A 96 -9.87 -6.45 -2.48
N TYR A 97 -10.63 -7.02 -3.42
CA TYR A 97 -11.92 -7.65 -3.11
C TYR A 97 -11.75 -8.89 -2.22
N LEU A 98 -10.79 -9.76 -2.53
CA LEU A 98 -10.49 -10.95 -1.71
C LEU A 98 -10.05 -10.57 -0.30
N LEU A 99 -9.19 -9.55 -0.19
CA LEU A 99 -8.73 -9.04 1.10
C LEU A 99 -9.90 -8.49 1.91
N MET A 100 -10.81 -7.74 1.28
CA MET A 100 -12.01 -7.23 1.94
C MET A 100 -12.92 -8.36 2.46
N MET A 101 -13.12 -9.42 1.66
CA MET A 101 -13.94 -10.58 2.06
C MET A 101 -13.38 -11.25 3.32
N PHE A 102 -12.07 -11.47 3.38
CA PHE A 102 -11.43 -12.05 4.56
C PHE A 102 -11.47 -11.08 5.75
N TYR A 103 -11.03 -9.83 5.56
CA TYR A 103 -10.86 -8.87 6.65
C TYR A 103 -12.18 -8.40 7.27
N THR A 104 -13.30 -8.46 6.55
CA THR A 104 -14.63 -8.11 7.10
C THR A 104 -15.20 -9.19 8.01
N THR A 105 -14.74 -10.44 7.86
CA THR A 105 -15.24 -11.59 8.64
C THR A 105 -14.50 -11.80 9.97
N VAL A 106 -13.39 -11.07 10.17
CA VAL A 106 -12.56 -11.09 11.38
C VAL A 106 -12.88 -9.87 12.22
#